data_AF-A0A1R0Y5M7-F1
#
_entry.id   AF-A0A1R0Y5M7-F1
#
_cell.length_a   1.000
_cell.length_b   1.000
_cell.length_c   1.000
_cell.angle_alpha   90.00
_cell.angle_beta   90.00
_cell.angle_gamma   90.00
#
_symmetry.space_group_name_H-M   'P 1'
#
loop_
_entity.id
_entity.type
_entity.pdbx_description
1 polymer ?
#
loop_
_entity_poly.entity_id
_entity_poly.type
_entity_poly.pdbx_seq_one_letter_code
_entity_poly.pdbx_strand_id
1 'polypeptide(L)'
;MYEHFTFVLYGSFRFMIDDCVTKDVQIVTAVDSIHFTSDLLHSCIPLGDCSMLLDAFTPHGHILCRTMRGIFDQQEEGGGILRLFFA
;
A
#
# COMPACT_ATOMS: atom_id res chain seq x y z
N MET A 1 18.00 -8.41 -1.21
CA MET A 1 17.19 -8.04 -0.06
C MET A 1 16.65 -6.66 -0.36
N TYR A 2 15.35 -6.57 -0.58
CA TYR A 2 14.65 -5.34 -0.89
C TYR A 2 13.79 -4.92 0.30
N GLU A 3 13.86 -3.67 0.71
CA GLU A 3 12.97 -3.13 1.74
C GLU A 3 12.03 -2.12 1.11
N HIS A 4 10.79 -2.11 1.59
CA HIS A 4 9.78 -1.15 1.18
C HIS A 4 9.17 -0.52 2.42
N PHE A 5 9.24 0.80 2.49
CA PHE A 5 8.61 1.60 3.53
C PHE A 5 7.51 2.44 2.92
N THR A 6 6.33 2.42 3.54
CA THR A 6 5.22 3.31 3.21
C THR A 6 4.96 4.25 4.38
N PHE A 7 4.98 5.55 4.11
CA PHE A 7 4.66 6.60 5.07
C PHE A 7 3.31 7.21 4.72
N VAL A 8 2.40 7.33 5.70
CA VAL A 8 1.11 8.01 5.47
C VAL A 8 1.30 9.50 5.76
N LEU A 9 1.26 10.31 4.70
CA LEU A 9 1.41 11.76 4.79
C LEU A 9 0.10 12.44 5.20
N TYR A 10 -1.03 11.90 4.76
CA TYR A 10 -2.36 12.44 5.07
C TYR A 10 -3.44 11.37 4.95
N GLY A 11 -4.46 11.45 5.81
CA GLY A 11 -5.57 10.50 5.84
C GLY A 11 -5.25 9.20 6.59
N SER A 12 -5.89 8.12 6.17
CA SER A 12 -5.66 6.78 6.72
C SER A 12 -5.86 5.71 5.66
N PHE A 13 -5.15 4.61 5.82
CA PHE A 13 -5.15 3.50 4.87
C PHE A 13 -5.34 2.18 5.61
N ARG A 14 -6.13 1.29 5.01
CA ARG A 14 -6.17 -0.12 5.42
C ARG A 14 -5.23 -0.89 4.51
N PHE A 15 -4.22 -1.48 5.11
CA PHE A 15 -3.29 -2.41 4.48
C PHE A 15 -3.74 -3.85 4.72
N MET A 16 -3.71 -4.66 3.67
CA MET A 16 -3.77 -6.12 3.78
C MET A 16 -2.38 -6.65 3.46
N ILE A 17 -1.83 -7.49 4.35
CA ILE A 17 -0.49 -8.07 4.25
C ILE A 17 -0.66 -9.58 4.23
N ASP A 18 -0.05 -10.24 3.26
CA ASP A 18 -0.12 -11.68 3.04
C ASP A 18 1.31 -12.24 3.00
N ASP A 19 1.64 -13.05 4.00
CA ASP A 19 2.93 -13.73 4.15
C ASP A 19 2.89 -15.19 3.66
N CYS A 20 1.86 -15.55 2.87
CA CYS A 20 1.52 -16.90 2.42
C CYS A 20 1.04 -17.88 3.51
N VAL A 21 1.05 -17.48 4.79
CA VAL A 21 0.55 -18.29 5.92
C VAL A 21 -0.66 -17.62 6.56
N THR A 22 -0.62 -16.30 6.67
CA THR A 22 -1.58 -15.44 7.35
C THR A 22 -1.90 -14.24 6.47
N LYS A 23 -3.10 -13.69 6.71
CA LYS A 23 -3.52 -12.41 6.15
C LYS A 23 -3.77 -11.46 7.30
N ASP A 24 -2.89 -10.48 7.45
CA ASP A 24 -3.01 -9.45 8.47
C ASP A 24 -3.61 -8.17 7.86
N VAL A 25 -4.40 -7.46 8.67
CA VAL A 25 -5.04 -6.20 8.27
C VAL A 25 -4.64 -5.12 9.26
N GLN A 26 -3.96 -4.10 8.77
CA GLN A 26 -3.49 -2.98 9.58
C GLN A 26 -4.09 -1.67 9.07
N ILE A 27 -4.50 -0.81 9.98
CA ILE A 27 -4.90 0.56 9.65
C ILE A 27 -3.77 1.49 10.06
N VAL A 28 -3.24 2.23 9.08
CA VAL A 28 -2.12 3.15 9.27
C VAL A 28 -2.63 4.56 9.06
N THR A 29 -2.35 5.46 10.00
CA THR A 29 -2.83 6.85 9.99
C THR A 29 -1.71 7.83 9.67
N ALA A 30 -2.07 9.08 9.39
CA ALA A 30 -1.08 10.12 9.17
C ALA A 30 -0.05 10.17 10.31
N VAL A 31 1.22 10.36 9.95
CA VAL A 31 2.41 10.33 10.85
C VAL A 31 2.91 8.93 11.19
N ASP A 32 2.15 7.86 10.88
CA ASP A 32 2.64 6.48 10.99
C ASP A 32 3.32 6.00 9.69
N SER A 33 4.06 4.89 9.83
CA SER A 33 4.69 4.19 8.72
C SER A 33 4.52 2.69 8.86
N ILE A 34 4.56 1.99 7.73
CA ILE A 34 4.61 0.53 7.68
C ILE A 34 5.80 0.08 6.85
N HIS A 35 6.42 -1.03 7.26
CA HIS A 35 7.59 -1.61 6.63
C HIS A 35 7.26 -3.01 6.12
N PHE A 36 7.58 -3.26 4.86
CA PHE A 36 7.43 -4.55 4.19
C PHE A 36 8.80 -5.13 3.84
N THR A 37 9.01 -6.37 4.27
CA THR A 37 10.12 -7.20 3.79
C THR A 37 9.81 -7.77 2.42
N SER A 38 10.84 -8.09 1.61
CA SER A 38 10.73 -8.46 0.18
C SER A 38 9.68 -9.52 -0.18
N ASP A 39 9.38 -10.43 0.74
CA ASP A 39 8.58 -11.62 0.47
C ASP A 39 7.10 -11.45 0.84
N LEU A 40 6.70 -10.25 1.29
CA LEU A 40 5.34 -9.95 1.72
C LEU A 40 4.52 -9.33 0.59
N LEU A 41 3.46 -10.02 0.18
CA LEU A 41 2.44 -9.43 -0.67
C LEU A 41 1.61 -8.47 0.16
N HIS A 42 1.34 -7.28 -0.37
CA HIS A 42 0.49 -6.33 0.33
C HIS A 42 -0.31 -5.47 -0.64
N SER A 43 -1.44 -4.97 -0.15
CA SER A 43 -2.30 -3.99 -0.84
C SER A 43 -2.77 -2.95 0.15
N CYS A 44 -3.15 -1.77 -0.33
CA CYS A 44 -3.75 -0.75 0.53
C CYS A 44 -4.96 -0.10 -0.14
N ILE A 45 -5.92 0.29 0.70
CA ILE A 45 -7.06 1.12 0.31
C ILE A 45 -7.09 2.38 1.18
N PRO A 46 -7.33 3.56 0.61
CA PRO A 46 -7.58 4.76 1.39
C PRO A 46 -8.93 4.63 2.10
N LEU A 47 -9.02 5.09 3.35
CA LEU A 47 -10.27 5.12 4.13
C LEU A 47 -10.95 6.48 4.11
N GLY A 48 -10.34 7.48 3.49
CA GLY A 48 -10.89 8.83 3.35
C GLY A 48 -10.40 9.53 2.09
N ASP A 49 -11.08 10.62 1.77
CA ASP A 49 -10.78 11.42 0.58
C ASP A 49 -9.42 12.11 0.68
N CYS A 50 -8.78 12.27 -0.48
CA CYS A 50 -7.49 12.94 -0.62
C CYS A 50 -6.36 12.32 0.23
N SER A 51 -6.45 11.05 0.60
CA SER A 51 -5.39 10.35 1.34
C SER A 51 -4.10 10.27 0.51
N MET A 52 -2.97 10.45 1.17
CA MET A 52 -1.64 10.51 0.54
C MET A 52 -0.65 9.60 1.25
N LEU A 53 0.15 8.88 0.46
CA LEU A 53 1.23 8.05 0.94
C LEU A 53 2.52 8.30 0.16
N LEU A 54 3.64 7.97 0.80
CA LEU A 54 4.98 8.03 0.23
C LEU A 54 5.62 6.66 0.34
N ASP A 55 6.00 6.09 -0.81
CA ASP A 55 6.71 4.81 -0.86
C ASP A 55 8.22 5.03 -1.10
N ALA A 56 9.04 4.35 -0.30
CA ALA A 56 10.49 4.30 -0.42
C ALA A 56 10.97 2.85 -0.55
N PHE A 57 11.83 2.57 -1.54
CA PHE A 57 12.34 1.23 -1.84
C PHE A 57 13.88 1.20 -1.77
N THR A 58 14.45 0.17 -1.15
CA THR A 58 15.91 -0.05 -1.08
C THR A 58 16.30 -1.46 -1.54
N PRO A 59 17.52 -1.69 -2.09
CA PRO A 59 18.48 -0.68 -2.53
C PRO A 59 17.92 0.20 -3.67
N HIS A 60 18.38 1.46 -3.69
CA HIS A 60 17.75 2.58 -4.40
C HIS A 60 17.48 2.35 -5.89
N GLY A 61 16.29 2.80 -6.31
CA GLY A 61 15.96 3.11 -7.70
C GLY A 61 14.83 4.12 -7.85
N HIS A 62 13.80 4.05 -7.00
CA HIS A 62 12.62 4.93 -7.14
C HIS A 62 12.01 5.24 -5.77
N ILE A 63 12.08 6.50 -5.32
CA ILE A 63 11.18 7.01 -4.27
C ILE A 63 9.94 7.51 -4.99
N LEU A 64 8.77 6.99 -4.63
CA LEU A 64 7.53 7.24 -5.35
C LEU A 64 6.50 7.82 -4.39
N CYS A 65 6.31 9.15 -4.48
CA CYS A 65 5.22 9.82 -3.81
C CYS A 65 3.96 9.70 -4.67
N ARG A 66 2.90 9.06 -4.16
CA ARG A 66 1.61 8.95 -4.86
C ARG A 66 0.50 9.57 -4.02
N THR A 67 -0.21 10.53 -4.61
CA THR A 67 -1.55 10.88 -4.12
C THR A 67 -2.53 9.88 -4.74
N MET A 68 -3.14 9.01 -3.93
CA MET A 68 -4.17 8.11 -4.43
C MET A 68 -5.50 8.86 -4.52
N ARG A 69 -5.88 9.29 -5.73
CA ARG A 69 -7.26 9.66 -6.08
C ARG A 69 -7.84 8.50 -6.89
N GLY A 70 -8.75 7.74 -6.30
CA GLY A 70 -9.25 6.50 -6.91
C GLY A 70 -10.10 6.74 -8.17
N ILE A 71 -9.78 6.02 -9.24
CA ILE A 71 -10.79 5.35 -10.09
C ILE A 71 -10.61 3.86 -9.79
N PHE A 72 -11.64 3.25 -9.25
CA PHE A 72 -11.67 1.83 -8.86
C PHE A 72 -12.33 1.06 -10.00
N ASP A 73 -11.62 0.14 -10.64
CA ASP A 73 -12.29 -0.91 -11.41
C ASP A 73 -12.62 -2.07 -10.46
N GLN A 74 -13.89 -2.13 -10.05
CA GLN A 74 -14.49 -3.34 -9.52
C GLN A 74 -14.57 -4.35 -10.68
N GLN A 75 -13.80 -5.42 -10.63
CA GLN A 75 -14.26 -6.68 -11.23
C GLN A 75 -14.93 -7.50 -10.14
N GLU A 76 -16.16 -7.89 -10.45
CA GLU A 76 -17.08 -8.61 -9.56
C GLU A 76 -16.51 -9.93 -9.06
N GLU A 77 -16.92 -10.24 -7.83
CA GLU A 77 -16.77 -11.49 -7.08
C GLU A 77 -15.38 -11.84 -6.53
N GLY A 78 -15.21 -11.52 -5.24
CA GLY A 78 -14.25 -12.22 -4.37
C GLY A 78 -12.86 -11.59 -4.28
N GLY A 79 -12.76 -10.42 -3.63
CA GLY A 79 -11.49 -9.87 -3.18
C GLY A 79 -10.64 -9.26 -4.30
N GLY A 80 -10.93 -8.00 -4.64
CA GLY A 80 -10.14 -7.25 -5.62
C GLY A 80 -8.69 -7.10 -5.18
N ILE A 81 -7.77 -7.70 -5.93
CA ILE A 81 -6.33 -7.44 -5.85
C ILE A 81 -6.06 -6.18 -6.67
N LEU A 82 -5.55 -5.14 -6.02
CA LEU A 82 -4.98 -3.98 -6.73
C LEU A 82 -3.69 -4.43 -7.42
N ARG A 83 -3.75 -4.77 -8.71
CA ARG A 83 -2.56 -4.92 -9.55
C ARG A 83 -2.15 -3.53 -10.04
N LEU A 84 -1.09 -2.98 -9.45
CA LEU A 84 -0.44 -1.79 -9.96
C LEU A 84 0.26 -2.15 -11.28
N PHE A 85 -0.33 -1.74 -12.40
CA PHE A 85 0.33 -1.77 -13.71
C PHE A 85 1.28 -0.58 -13.80
N PHE A 86 2.55 -0.87 -14.05
CA PHE A 86 3.55 0.12 -14.42
C PHE A 86 3.41 0.37 -15.94
N ALA A 87 3.20 1.62 -16.33
CA ALA A 87 3.50 2.06 -17.69
C ALA A 87 4.93 2.60 -17.73
#